data_AF-A0A7V7RKJ8-F1
#
_entry.id   AF-A0A7V7RKJ8-F1
#
_cell.length_a   1.000
_cell.length_b   1.000
_cell.length_c   1.000
_cell.angle_alpha   90.00
_cell.angle_beta   90.00
_cell.angle_gamma   90.00
#
_symmetry.space_group_name_H-M   'P 1'
#
loop_
_entity.id
_entity.type
_entity.pdbx_description
1 polymer ?
#
loop_
_entity_poly.entity_id
_entity_poly.type
_entity_poly.pdbx_seq_one_letter_code
_entity_poly.pdbx_strand_id
1 'polypeptide(L)'
;MITREMLVRYTELIKRKKELDDELADLKTSFNSYFDHTVGEGQKGELVVHDFKLQRQIRTAEKYEQDSTVEKLEGLNLNNLIVKSPDEAKIKSAIELGLLTNEDLQDCKTVKKTQAIYVKQSI
;
A
#
# COMPACT_ATOMS: atom_id res chain seq x y z
N MET A 1 -9.33 -16.74 -28.75
CA MET A 1 -10.63 -16.14 -29.14
C MET A 1 -11.35 -15.78 -27.85
N ILE A 2 -11.81 -14.54 -27.68
CA ILE A 2 -12.55 -14.11 -26.49
C ILE A 2 -14.03 -14.40 -26.70
N THR A 3 -14.67 -15.09 -25.76
CA THR A 3 -16.11 -15.41 -25.84
C THR A 3 -16.93 -14.49 -24.93
N ARG A 4 -18.21 -14.33 -25.26
CA ARG A 4 -19.16 -13.58 -24.43
C ARG A 4 -19.24 -14.13 -23.01
N GLU A 5 -19.20 -15.45 -22.85
CA GLU A 5 -19.25 -16.13 -21.56
C GLU A 5 -18.04 -15.78 -20.67
N MET A 6 -16.83 -15.66 -21.27
CA MET A 6 -15.64 -15.21 -20.55
C MET A 6 -15.80 -13.79 -20.03
N LEU A 7 -16.36 -12.88 -20.84
CA LEU A 7 -16.59 -11.48 -20.45
C LEU A 7 -17.66 -11.36 -19.35
N VAL A 8 -18.75 -12.12 -19.46
CA VAL A 8 -19.80 -12.18 -18.42
C VAL A 8 -19.19 -12.66 -17.10
N ARG A 9 -18.50 -13.81 -17.12
CA ARG A 9 -17.86 -14.37 -15.93
C ARG A 9 -16.84 -13.42 -15.31
N TYR A 10 -16.06 -12.72 -16.13
CA TYR A 10 -15.11 -11.71 -15.66
C TYR A 10 -15.81 -10.56 -14.93
N THR A 11 -16.91 -10.03 -15.49
CA THR A 11 -17.67 -8.95 -14.83
C THR A 11 -18.34 -9.38 -13.53
N GLU A 12 -18.81 -10.63 -13.45
CA GLU A 12 -19.35 -11.20 -12.22
C GLU A 12 -18.27 -11.35 -11.15
N LEU A 13 -17.08 -11.83 -11.53
CA LEU A 13 -15.94 -11.95 -10.62
C LEU A 13 -15.48 -10.59 -10.10
N ILE A 14 -15.51 -9.54 -10.92
CA ILE A 14 -15.21 -8.17 -10.46
C ILE A 14 -16.21 -7.72 -9.39
N LYS A 15 -17.51 -7.95 -9.59
CA LYS A 15 -18.54 -7.55 -8.63
C LYS A 15 -18.36 -8.30 -7.31
N ARG A 16 -18.21 -9.62 -7.38
CA ARG A 16 -18.00 -10.45 -6.19
C ARG A 16 -16.71 -10.11 -5.46
N LYS A 17 -15.63 -9.80 -6.20
CA LYS A 17 -14.39 -9.30 -5.61
C LYS A 17 -14.63 -8.01 -4.84
N LYS A 18 -15.38 -7.07 -5.42
CA LYS A 18 -15.71 -5.81 -4.74
C LYS A 18 -16.53 -6.04 -3.47
N GLU A 19 -17.54 -6.89 -3.51
CA GLU A 19 -18.35 -7.26 -2.33
C GLU A 19 -17.46 -7.84 -1.21
N LEU A 20 -16.55 -8.76 -1.56
CA LEU A 20 -15.59 -9.32 -0.60
C LEU A 20 -14.60 -8.27 -0.07
N ASP A 21 -14.13 -7.36 -0.92
CA ASP A 21 -13.23 -6.27 -0.52
C ASP A 21 -13.93 -5.32 0.45
N ASP A 22 -15.21 -5.03 0.23
CA ASP A 22 -16.06 -4.19 1.10
C ASP A 22 -16.30 -4.89 2.45
N GLU A 23 -16.68 -6.17 2.47
CA GLU A 23 -16.84 -6.97 3.71
C GLU A 23 -15.54 -7.04 4.52
N LEU A 24 -14.39 -7.23 3.84
CA LEU A 24 -13.08 -7.21 4.48
C LEU A 24 -12.72 -5.82 5.05
N ALA A 25 -13.16 -4.75 4.40
CA ALA A 25 -12.95 -3.39 4.88
C ALA A 25 -13.77 -3.10 6.15
N ASP A 26 -15.02 -3.55 6.21
CA ASP A 26 -15.88 -3.42 7.39
C ASP A 26 -15.31 -4.18 8.59
N LEU A 27 -14.82 -5.41 8.36
CA LEU A 27 -14.11 -6.19 9.39
C LEU A 27 -12.85 -5.47 9.88
N LYS A 28 -12.01 -4.96 8.97
CA LYS A 28 -10.81 -4.19 9.35
C LYS A 28 -11.16 -2.96 10.17
N THR A 29 -12.23 -2.26 9.82
CA THR A 29 -12.71 -1.10 10.59
C THR A 29 -13.09 -1.51 12.00
N SER A 30 -13.89 -2.57 12.13
CA SER A 30 -14.30 -3.14 13.42
C SER A 30 -13.10 -3.55 14.28
N PHE A 31 -12.11 -4.22 13.70
CA PHE A 31 -10.89 -4.63 14.40
C PHE A 31 -10.05 -3.45 14.86
N ASN A 32 -9.89 -2.41 14.03
CA ASN A 32 -9.17 -1.21 14.43
C ASN A 32 -9.89 -0.49 15.56
N SER A 33 -11.22 -0.30 15.46
CA SER A 33 -12.02 0.30 16.53
C SER A 33 -11.88 -0.48 17.83
N TYR A 34 -11.93 -1.81 17.80
CA TYR A 34 -11.68 -2.64 18.99
C TYR A 34 -10.31 -2.32 19.63
N PHE A 35 -9.24 -2.27 18.84
CA PHE A 35 -7.91 -1.97 19.36
C PHE A 35 -7.76 -0.51 19.80
N ASP A 36 -8.44 0.45 19.18
CA ASP A 36 -8.45 1.85 19.63
C ASP A 36 -9.04 1.97 21.04
N HIS A 37 -10.11 1.23 21.33
CA HIS A 37 -10.73 1.21 22.65
C HIS A 37 -9.93 0.42 23.70
N THR A 38 -9.23 -0.65 23.30
CA THR A 38 -8.59 -1.58 24.25
C THR A 38 -7.13 -1.29 24.53
N VAL A 39 -6.36 -0.88 23.51
CA VAL A 39 -4.92 -0.59 23.65
C VAL A 39 -4.57 0.86 23.29
N GLY A 40 -5.53 1.66 22.82
CA GLY A 40 -5.37 3.07 22.49
C GLY A 40 -5.12 3.30 20.99
N GLU A 41 -5.43 4.51 20.52
CA GLU A 41 -5.24 4.89 19.12
C GLU A 41 -3.77 4.77 18.68
N GLY A 42 -3.56 4.18 17.51
CA GLY A 42 -2.22 4.07 16.92
C GLY A 42 -1.25 3.17 17.68
N GLN A 43 -1.74 2.35 18.62
CA GLN A 43 -0.91 1.39 19.37
C GLN A 43 -0.94 -0.01 18.76
N LYS A 44 0.13 -0.78 18.92
CA LYS A 44 0.14 -2.20 18.55
C LYS A 44 -0.79 -2.98 19.47
N GLY A 45 -1.50 -3.97 18.93
CA GLY A 45 -2.44 -4.79 19.67
C GLY A 45 -2.44 -6.22 19.18
N GLU A 46 -2.70 -7.15 20.09
CA GLU A 46 -2.79 -8.59 19.81
C GLU A 46 -3.94 -9.19 20.60
N LEU A 47 -4.72 -10.05 19.94
CA LEU A 47 -5.82 -10.79 20.54
C LEU A 47 -5.80 -12.22 19.99
N VAL A 48 -5.94 -13.20 20.88
CA VAL A 48 -6.15 -14.60 20.51
C VAL A 48 -7.59 -14.97 20.80
N VAL A 49 -8.30 -15.45 19.78
CA VAL A 49 -9.67 -15.95 19.86
C VAL A 49 -9.66 -17.37 19.32
N HIS A 50 -9.78 -18.36 20.20
CA HIS A 50 -9.65 -19.78 19.85
C HIS A 50 -8.35 -20.06 19.05
N ASP A 51 -8.49 -20.62 17.85
CA ASP A 51 -7.42 -20.93 16.90
C ASP A 51 -7.03 -19.73 16.02
N PHE A 52 -7.55 -18.53 16.29
CA PHE A 52 -7.22 -17.32 15.54
C PHE A 52 -6.43 -16.33 16.37
N LYS A 53 -5.43 -15.74 15.73
CA LYS A 53 -4.62 -14.67 16.26
C LYS A 53 -4.81 -13.41 15.41
N LEU A 54 -5.44 -12.40 16.01
CA LEU A 54 -5.65 -11.08 15.46
C LEU A 54 -4.53 -10.14 15.92
N GLN A 55 -3.85 -9.48 14.99
CA GLN A 55 -2.76 -8.54 15.28
C GLN A 55 -2.97 -7.22 14.54
N ARG A 56 -2.90 -6.11 15.27
CA ARG A 56 -2.77 -4.75 14.71
C ARG A 56 -1.31 -4.34 14.72
N GLN A 57 -0.76 -4.16 13.52
CA GLN A 57 0.60 -3.66 13.35
C GLN A 57 0.59 -2.18 13.00
N ILE A 58 1.45 -1.43 13.70
CA ILE A 58 1.74 -0.04 13.39
C ILE A 58 2.96 -0.01 12.49
N ARG A 59 2.75 0.38 11.24
CA ARG A 59 3.84 0.60 10.28
C ARG A 59 4.21 2.06 10.32
N THR A 60 5.41 2.34 10.78
CA THR A 60 6.04 3.65 10.61
C THR A 60 6.82 3.62 9.32
N ALA A 61 6.51 4.55 8.43
CA ALA A 61 7.37 4.84 7.32
C ALA A 61 7.76 6.30 7.40
N GLU A 62 9.06 6.53 7.39
CA GLU A 62 9.66 7.84 7.42
C GLU A 62 10.08 8.17 6.00
N LYS A 63 9.79 9.40 5.61
CA LYS A 63 10.23 9.96 4.34
C LYS A 63 10.83 11.30 4.62
N TYR A 64 11.86 11.59 3.87
CA TYR A 64 12.40 12.91 3.75
C TYR A 64 11.56 13.68 2.74
N GLU A 65 11.16 14.90 3.10
CA GLU A 65 10.52 15.82 2.17
C GLU A 65 11.58 16.21 1.13
N GLN A 66 11.24 15.98 -0.13
CA GLN A 66 12.22 15.91 -1.21
C GLN A 66 12.96 17.24 -1.36
N ASP A 67 12.25 18.36 -1.39
CA ASP A 67 12.85 19.63 -1.80
C ASP A 67 13.74 20.22 -0.69
N SER A 68 13.26 20.22 0.56
CA SER A 68 14.04 20.70 1.72
C SER A 68 15.24 19.82 2.06
N THR A 69 15.17 18.52 1.72
CA THR A 69 16.29 17.60 1.93
C THR A 69 17.33 17.78 0.84
N VAL A 70 16.90 17.96 -0.41
CA VAL A 70 17.78 18.25 -1.54
C VAL A 70 18.55 19.56 -1.31
N GLU A 71 17.87 20.65 -0.93
CA GLU A 71 18.52 21.95 -0.65
C GLU A 71 19.58 21.86 0.46
N LYS A 72 19.28 21.12 1.53
CA LYS A 72 20.24 20.88 2.62
C LYS A 72 21.44 20.04 2.17
N LEU A 73 21.21 19.01 1.37
CA LEU A 73 22.29 18.15 0.88
C LEU A 73 23.18 18.90 -0.12
N GLU A 74 22.60 19.78 -0.95
CA GLU A 74 23.32 20.67 -1.87
C GLU A 74 24.20 21.65 -1.08
N GLY A 75 23.66 22.28 -0.04
CA GLY A 75 24.41 23.19 0.85
C GLY A 75 25.52 22.53 1.64
N LEU A 76 25.40 21.22 1.91
CA LEU A 76 26.46 20.41 2.52
C LEU A 76 27.46 19.87 1.49
N ASN A 77 27.29 20.24 0.21
CA ASN A 77 28.05 19.73 -0.93
C ASN A 77 27.99 18.20 -1.07
N LEU A 78 26.96 17.60 -0.48
CA LEU A 78 26.62 16.18 -0.56
C LEU A 78 25.66 15.95 -1.74
N ASN A 79 26.00 16.55 -2.88
CA ASN A 79 25.25 16.45 -4.13
C ASN A 79 25.12 14.99 -4.61
N ASN A 80 26.03 14.13 -4.15
CA ASN A 80 25.98 12.69 -4.33
C ASN A 80 24.82 11.99 -3.59
N LEU A 81 24.14 12.68 -2.66
CA LEU A 81 22.99 12.18 -1.92
C LEU A 81 21.63 12.67 -2.48
N ILE A 82 21.65 13.44 -3.57
CA ILE A 82 20.47 14.02 -4.24
C ILE A 82 20.16 13.23 -5.51
N VAL A 83 18.89 12.89 -5.71
CA VAL A 83 18.43 12.16 -6.89
C VAL A 83 17.36 12.98 -7.63
N LYS A 84 17.54 13.21 -8.94
CA LYS A 84 16.61 13.96 -9.82
C LYS A 84 15.33 13.13 -10.12
N SER A 85 14.16 13.78 -10.14
CA SER A 85 12.85 13.10 -10.17
C SER A 85 12.15 13.02 -11.55
N PRO A 86 11.28 12.01 -11.77
CA PRO A 86 10.86 11.56 -13.11
C PRO A 86 9.55 12.21 -13.62
N ASP A 87 9.37 12.30 -14.96
CA ASP A 87 8.12 12.75 -15.62
C ASP A 87 7.17 11.56 -15.89
N GLU A 88 6.23 11.33 -14.98
CA GLU A 88 5.38 10.14 -14.96
C GLU A 88 4.48 9.97 -16.20
N ALA A 89 4.05 11.06 -16.85
CA ALA A 89 3.21 10.98 -18.05
C ALA A 89 4.02 10.54 -19.26
N LYS A 90 5.23 11.09 -19.42
CA LYS A 90 6.17 10.65 -20.45
C LYS A 90 6.62 9.22 -20.23
N ILE A 91 6.82 8.83 -18.98
CA ILE A 91 7.11 7.45 -18.60
C ILE A 91 5.95 6.53 -18.98
N LYS A 92 4.70 6.89 -18.68
CA LYS A 92 3.53 6.06 -19.01
C LYS A 92 3.34 5.89 -20.51
N SER A 93 3.47 6.97 -21.28
CA SER A 93 3.39 6.90 -22.74
C SER A 93 4.59 6.17 -23.35
N ALA A 94 5.78 6.33 -22.79
CA ALA A 94 6.94 5.54 -23.19
C ALA A 94 6.73 4.05 -22.88
N ILE A 95 6.03 3.72 -21.80
CA ILE A 95 5.64 2.35 -21.48
C ILE A 95 4.63 1.78 -22.48
N GLU A 96 3.58 2.52 -22.82
CA GLU A 96 2.58 2.09 -23.81
C GLU A 96 3.17 1.96 -25.23
N LEU A 97 4.20 2.74 -25.54
CA LEU A 97 4.93 2.70 -26.81
C LEU A 97 6.09 1.67 -26.82
N GLY A 98 6.32 0.97 -25.70
CA GLY A 98 7.38 -0.03 -25.56
C GLY A 98 8.81 0.53 -25.47
N LEU A 99 8.95 1.81 -25.16
CA LEU A 99 10.23 2.54 -25.04
C LEU A 99 10.82 2.50 -23.61
N LEU A 100 9.98 2.35 -22.60
CA LEU A 100 10.31 2.16 -21.18
C LEU A 100 9.43 1.03 -20.65
N THR A 101 9.76 0.41 -19.52
CA THR A 101 8.93 -0.65 -18.93
C THR A 101 8.59 -0.28 -17.48
N ASN A 102 7.47 -0.77 -16.94
CA ASN A 102 7.04 -0.38 -15.58
C ASN A 102 8.05 -0.80 -14.52
N GLU A 103 8.87 -1.79 -14.87
CA GLU A 103 9.96 -2.29 -14.06
C GLU A 103 11.07 -1.24 -13.82
N ASP A 104 11.20 -0.18 -14.63
CA ASP A 104 12.34 0.74 -14.57
C ASP A 104 12.30 1.82 -13.45
N LEU A 105 11.18 2.00 -12.71
CA LEU A 105 10.96 3.20 -11.84
C LEU A 105 10.42 2.91 -10.43
N GLN A 106 10.71 1.74 -9.89
CA GLN A 106 10.14 1.29 -8.63
C GLN A 106 10.56 2.07 -7.37
N ASP A 107 11.73 2.72 -7.34
CA ASP A 107 12.36 3.28 -6.12
C ASP A 107 12.03 4.75 -5.79
N CYS A 108 11.28 5.48 -6.63
CA CYS A 108 10.94 6.90 -6.43
C CYS A 108 9.66 7.15 -5.62
N LYS A 109 9.17 6.14 -4.89
CA LYS A 109 7.83 6.15 -4.31
C LYS A 109 7.80 6.33 -2.80
N THR A 110 6.89 7.19 -2.39
CA THR A 110 6.75 7.65 -1.02
C THR A 110 5.78 6.75 -0.20
N VAL A 111 6.26 6.06 0.85
CA VAL A 111 5.52 5.31 1.90
C VAL A 111 4.51 6.01 2.88
N LYS A 112 3.25 5.57 2.89
CA LYS A 112 2.23 5.94 3.90
C LYS A 112 2.33 5.07 5.16
N LYS A 113 2.04 5.65 6.34
CA LYS A 113 1.68 4.84 7.51
C LYS A 113 0.26 4.32 7.32
N THR A 114 0.13 3.01 7.22
CA THR A 114 -1.14 2.32 7.10
C THR A 114 -1.27 1.33 8.25
N GLN A 115 -2.44 1.34 8.88
CA GLN A 115 -2.81 0.31 9.83
C GLN A 115 -3.14 -0.95 9.03
N ALA A 116 -2.48 -2.05 9.39
CA ALA A 116 -2.73 -3.34 8.79
C ALA A 116 -3.20 -4.31 9.86
N ILE A 117 -4.35 -4.92 9.60
CA ILE A 117 -4.89 -6.00 10.42
C ILE A 117 -4.45 -7.33 9.81
N TYR A 118 -3.90 -8.19 10.65
CA TYR A 118 -3.51 -9.55 10.31
C TYR A 118 -4.30 -10.53 11.14
N VAL A 119 -4.90 -11.52 10.48
CA VAL A 119 -5.52 -12.68 11.11
C VAL A 119 -4.72 -13.91 10.69
N LYS A 120 -4.21 -14.68 11.65
CA LYS A 120 -3.55 -15.96 11.41
C LYS A 120 -4.30 -17.06 12.14
N GLN A 121 -4.51 -18.19 11.46
CA GLN A 121 -4.89 -19.41 12.14
C GLN A 121 -3.63 -19.96 12.83
N SER A 122 -3.67 -20.06 14.15
CA SER A 122 -2.62 -20.62 14.99
C SER A 122 -3.03 -22.07 15.28
N ILE A 123 -2.47 -23.00 14.50
CA ILE A 123 -2.53 -24.44 14.78
C ILE A 123 -1.51 -24.75 15.88
#